data_AF-A0A9P5YGU8-F1
#
_entry.id   AF-A0A9P5YGU8-F1
#
_cell.length_a   1.000
_cell.length_b   1.000
_cell.length_c   1.000
_cell.angle_alpha   90.00
_cell.angle_beta   90.00
_cell.angle_gamma   90.00
#
_symmetry.space_group_name_H-M   'P 1'
#
loop_
_entity.id
_entity.type
_entity.pdbx_description
1 polymer ?
#
loop_
_entity_poly.entity_id
_entity_poly.type
_entity_poly.pdbx_seq_one_letter_code
_entity_poly.pdbx_strand_id
1 'polypeptide(L)'
;MYLFWDALPANSIVCAALEFVNGCALENHADIQNIVPCSSSPSWPYYLRAKTGVAPAYSFMIFTKNVHPKLSHFIQAIADINLFIDLTNDTLSFYKESMDNEEGNYVTNRSLVHGKPPIRVLSEVADEAYAAYSRVSKSLKTQGTPEAYKAWMTFVHGYITFHVTQGRYRLEELNI
;
A
#
# COMPACT_ATOMS: atom_id res chain seq x y z
N MET A 1 3.90 11.25 -18.54
CA MET A 1 4.76 10.71 -17.48
C MET A 1 6.20 11.25 -17.54
N TYR A 2 6.96 11.04 -18.62
CA TYR A 2 8.35 11.53 -18.75
C TYR A 2 8.54 13.06 -18.61
N LEU A 3 7.47 13.84 -18.77
CA LEU A 3 7.46 15.27 -18.48
C LEU A 3 7.72 15.59 -16.99
N PHE A 4 7.36 14.70 -16.07
CA PHE A 4 7.43 14.93 -14.62
C PHE A 4 8.37 13.96 -13.88
N TRP A 5 8.71 12.83 -14.50
CA TRP A 5 9.57 11.81 -13.92
C TRP A 5 10.67 11.40 -14.89
N ASP A 6 11.85 11.05 -14.36
CA ASP A 6 12.91 10.43 -15.16
C ASP A 6 12.49 9.06 -15.69
N ALA A 7 13.24 8.55 -16.68
CA ALA A 7 12.86 7.34 -17.40
C ALA A 7 12.60 6.14 -16.48
N LEU A 8 13.44 5.91 -15.46
CA LEU A 8 13.26 4.78 -14.55
C LEU A 8 12.00 4.92 -13.68
N PRO A 9 11.79 5.98 -12.89
CA PRO A 9 10.53 6.15 -12.16
C PRO A 9 9.29 6.15 -13.08
N ALA A 10 9.37 6.77 -14.26
CA ALA A 10 8.28 6.75 -15.22
C ALA A 10 7.95 5.32 -15.69
N ASN A 11 8.97 4.53 -16.05
CA ASN A 11 8.78 3.13 -16.44
C ASN A 11 8.21 2.32 -15.27
N SER A 12 8.69 2.52 -14.05
CA SER A 12 8.17 1.85 -12.86
C SER A 12 6.68 2.14 -12.62
N ILE A 13 6.23 3.38 -12.89
CA ILE A 13 4.81 3.73 -12.83
C ILE A 13 4.01 2.99 -13.92
N VAL A 14 4.50 2.92 -15.17
CA VAL A 14 3.83 2.13 -16.23
C VAL A 14 3.72 0.67 -15.83
N CYS A 15 4.83 0.07 -15.38
CA CYS A 15 4.89 -1.33 -15.00
C CYS A 15 3.90 -1.63 -13.87
N ALA A 16 3.84 -0.79 -12.84
CA ALA A 16 2.89 -0.93 -11.74
C ALA A 16 1.43 -0.91 -12.22
N ALA A 17 1.10 -0.06 -13.20
CA ALA A 17 -0.24 -0.03 -13.79
C ALA A 17 -0.57 -1.30 -14.59
N LEU A 18 0.39 -1.83 -15.36
CA LEU A 18 0.21 -3.10 -16.08
C LEU A 18 0.08 -4.28 -15.12
N GLU A 19 0.90 -4.30 -14.06
CA GLU A 19 0.84 -5.31 -13.01
C GLU A 19 -0.49 -5.27 -12.27
N PHE A 20 -1.06 -4.08 -12.04
CA PHE A 20 -2.39 -3.93 -11.47
C PHE A 20 -3.48 -4.53 -12.36
N VAL A 21 -3.49 -4.23 -13.66
CA VAL A 21 -4.46 -4.83 -14.59
C VAL A 21 -4.38 -6.36 -14.56
N ASN A 22 -3.16 -6.91 -14.56
CA ASN A 22 -2.97 -8.34 -14.45
C ASN A 22 -3.36 -8.90 -13.07
N GLY A 23 -3.12 -8.15 -12.00
CA GLY A 23 -3.52 -8.47 -10.64
C GLY A 23 -5.04 -8.55 -10.49
N CYS A 24 -5.77 -7.59 -11.04
CA CYS A 24 -7.24 -7.64 -11.09
C CYS A 24 -7.73 -8.86 -11.89
N ALA A 25 -7.09 -9.17 -13.02
CA ALA A 25 -7.43 -10.37 -13.79
C ALA A 25 -7.17 -11.66 -12.97
N LEU A 26 -6.09 -11.69 -12.17
CA LEU A 26 -5.78 -12.80 -11.27
C LEU A 26 -6.84 -12.94 -10.16
N GLU A 27 -7.21 -11.86 -9.47
CA GLU A 27 -8.26 -11.89 -8.43
C GLU A 27 -9.61 -12.34 -8.97
N ASN A 28 -9.93 -12.00 -10.22
CA ASN A 28 -11.18 -12.37 -10.88
C ASN A 28 -11.12 -13.71 -11.63
N HIS A 29 -9.99 -14.41 -11.61
CA HIS A 29 -9.88 -15.70 -12.26
C HIS A 29 -10.71 -16.77 -11.51
N ALA A 30 -11.42 -17.62 -12.25
CA ALA A 30 -12.34 -18.60 -11.66
C ALA A 30 -11.66 -19.54 -10.64
N ASP A 31 -10.42 -19.95 -10.92
CA ASP A 31 -9.62 -20.80 -10.03
C ASP A 31 -9.13 -20.08 -8.76
N ILE A 32 -9.21 -18.75 -8.72
CA ILE A 32 -8.72 -17.92 -7.62
C ILE A 32 -9.86 -17.44 -6.73
N GLN A 33 -11.04 -17.10 -7.28
CA GLN A 33 -12.14 -16.53 -6.49
C GLN A 33 -12.60 -17.39 -5.31
N ASN A 34 -12.43 -18.71 -5.40
CA ASN A 34 -12.80 -19.66 -4.33
C ASN A 34 -11.60 -20.38 -3.73
N ILE A 35 -10.38 -19.88 -3.96
CA ILE A 35 -9.19 -20.50 -3.39
C ILE A 35 -9.22 -20.35 -1.87
N VAL A 36 -9.05 -21.46 -1.15
CA VAL A 36 -8.90 -21.42 0.30
C VAL A 36 -7.43 -21.07 0.60
N PRO A 37 -7.14 -19.96 1.31
CA PRO A 37 -5.78 -19.60 1.65
C PRO A 37 -5.08 -20.72 2.45
N CYS A 38 -3.92 -21.16 1.97
CA CYS A 38 -3.16 -22.25 2.56
C CYS A 38 -2.25 -21.73 3.69
N SER A 39 -2.35 -22.30 4.90
CA SER A 39 -1.50 -21.93 6.04
C SER A 39 -0.01 -22.21 5.80
N SER A 40 0.32 -23.18 4.93
CA SER A 40 1.69 -23.44 4.47
C SER A 40 2.19 -22.45 3.40
N SER A 41 1.40 -21.43 3.05
CA SER A 41 1.76 -20.38 2.08
C SER A 41 1.60 -18.98 2.67
N PRO A 42 2.37 -18.63 3.73
CA PRO A 42 2.19 -17.40 4.52
C PRO A 42 2.35 -16.10 3.72
N SER A 43 3.12 -16.13 2.63
CA SER A 43 3.39 -14.96 1.80
C SER A 43 2.31 -14.69 0.75
N TRP A 44 1.39 -15.64 0.50
CA TRP A 44 0.38 -15.52 -0.56
C TRP A 44 -0.52 -14.28 -0.42
N PRO A 45 -1.07 -13.98 0.77
CA PRO A 45 -1.93 -12.80 0.94
C PRO A 45 -1.23 -11.50 0.52
N TYR A 46 0.03 -11.31 0.92
CA TYR A 46 0.77 -10.09 0.57
C TYR A 46 1.22 -10.09 -0.89
N TYR A 47 1.54 -11.26 -1.47
CA TYR A 47 1.82 -11.37 -2.89
C TYR A 47 0.64 -10.88 -3.74
N LEU A 48 -0.58 -11.34 -3.44
CA LEU A 48 -1.78 -10.90 -4.13
C LEU A 48 -2.00 -9.40 -3.93
N ARG A 49 -1.92 -8.95 -2.67
CA ARG A 49 -2.11 -7.54 -2.29
C ARG A 49 -1.13 -6.58 -2.98
N ALA A 50 0.14 -6.98 -3.12
CA ALA A 50 1.16 -6.18 -3.78
C ALA A 50 0.92 -6.05 -5.30
N LYS A 51 0.19 -7.00 -5.91
CA LYS A 51 -0.20 -6.92 -7.33
C LYS A 51 -1.43 -6.06 -7.54
N THR A 52 -2.36 -6.03 -6.59
CA THR A 52 -3.64 -5.30 -6.75
C THR A 52 -3.66 -3.94 -6.06
N GLY A 53 -2.61 -3.59 -5.30
CA GLY A 53 -2.50 -2.32 -4.58
C GLY A 53 -2.10 -1.09 -5.36
N VAL A 54 -1.40 -1.27 -6.49
CA VAL A 54 -0.79 -0.18 -7.27
C VAL A 54 0.19 0.71 -6.47
N ALA A 55 0.57 0.30 -5.26
CA ALA A 55 1.47 1.08 -4.40
C ALA A 55 2.78 1.50 -5.06
N PRO A 56 3.45 0.67 -5.90
CA PRO A 56 4.65 1.11 -6.60
C PRO A 56 4.43 2.34 -7.47
N ALA A 57 3.26 2.49 -8.13
CA ALA A 57 2.97 3.69 -8.92
C ALA A 57 2.96 4.93 -8.03
N TYR A 58 2.21 4.90 -6.93
CA TYR A 58 2.12 6.01 -5.98
C TYR A 58 3.49 6.35 -5.39
N SER A 59 4.26 5.35 -4.98
CA SER A 59 5.59 5.54 -4.39
C SER A 59 6.55 6.30 -5.31
N PHE A 60 6.57 5.98 -6.61
CA PHE A 60 7.38 6.74 -7.58
C PHE A 60 6.76 8.09 -7.92
N MET A 61 5.42 8.22 -7.92
CA MET A 61 4.74 9.49 -8.17
C MET A 61 5.04 10.56 -7.10
N ILE A 62 5.35 10.17 -5.86
CA ILE A 62 5.76 11.10 -4.79
C ILE A 62 6.99 11.92 -5.21
N PHE A 63 7.92 11.31 -5.96
CA PHE A 63 9.22 11.91 -6.24
C PHE A 63 9.36 12.38 -7.69
N THR A 64 8.87 13.58 -7.99
CA THR A 64 9.02 14.20 -9.33
C THR A 64 10.44 14.70 -9.59
N LYS A 65 10.87 14.72 -10.87
CA LYS A 65 12.23 15.12 -11.27
C LYS A 65 12.56 16.58 -10.94
N ASN A 66 11.55 17.44 -10.83
CA ASN A 66 11.72 18.86 -10.47
C ASN A 66 12.16 19.05 -9.01
N VAL A 67 11.87 18.07 -8.15
CA VAL A 67 12.08 18.17 -6.70
C VAL A 67 13.12 17.14 -6.23
N HIS A 68 13.27 16.01 -6.94
CA HIS A 68 14.16 14.91 -6.54
C HIS A 68 14.99 14.41 -7.73
N PRO A 69 16.08 15.12 -8.07
CA PRO A 69 16.82 14.86 -9.31
C PRO A 69 17.69 13.60 -9.27
N LYS A 70 17.80 12.91 -8.12
CA LYS A 70 18.61 11.69 -7.99
C LYS A 70 17.82 10.56 -7.36
N LEU A 71 17.74 9.45 -8.09
CA LEU A 71 17.11 8.20 -7.66
C LEU A 71 17.66 7.69 -6.32
N SER A 72 18.97 7.85 -6.09
CA SER A 72 19.65 7.40 -4.86
C SER A 72 19.11 8.01 -3.58
N HIS A 73 18.43 9.17 -3.64
CA HIS A 73 17.90 9.85 -2.46
C HIS A 73 16.62 9.21 -1.89
N PHE A 74 15.92 8.37 -2.66
CA PHE A 74 14.64 7.80 -2.22
C PHE A 74 14.46 6.31 -2.57
N ILE A 75 15.24 5.75 -3.50
CA ILE A 75 15.02 4.38 -4.00
C ILE A 75 15.04 3.32 -2.90
N GLN A 76 15.89 3.46 -1.88
CA GLN A 76 15.96 2.54 -0.74
C GLN A 76 14.70 2.58 0.14
N ALA A 77 13.93 3.67 0.08
CA ALA A 77 12.69 3.81 0.83
C ALA A 77 11.46 3.25 0.08
N ILE A 78 11.54 3.04 -1.25
CA ILE A 78 10.38 2.67 -2.08
C ILE A 78 9.67 1.41 -1.58
N ALA A 79 10.41 0.39 -1.15
CA ALA A 79 9.81 -0.85 -0.66
C ALA A 79 8.97 -0.62 0.61
N ASP A 80 9.48 0.16 1.57
CA ASP A 80 8.74 0.51 2.79
C ASP A 80 7.62 1.51 2.51
N ILE A 81 7.75 2.39 1.50
CA ILE A 81 6.64 3.26 1.06
C ILE A 81 5.51 2.40 0.50
N ASN A 82 5.83 1.39 -0.33
CA ASN A 82 4.81 0.47 -0.85
C ASN A 82 4.06 -0.23 0.29
N LEU A 83 4.81 -0.78 1.24
CA LEU A 83 4.25 -1.45 2.42
C LEU A 83 3.36 -0.50 3.23
N PHE A 84 3.80 0.74 3.46
CA PHE A 84 2.96 1.73 4.14
C PHE A 84 1.66 1.99 3.38
N ILE A 85 1.72 2.22 2.06
CA ILE A 85 0.54 2.54 1.23
C ILE A 85 -0.47 1.40 1.27
N ASP A 86 0.02 0.17 1.08
CA ASP A 86 -0.81 -1.03 1.04
C ASP A 86 -1.49 -1.27 2.40
N LEU A 87 -0.70 -1.38 3.46
CA LEU A 87 -1.20 -1.74 4.80
C LEU A 87 -2.02 -0.63 5.46
N THR A 88 -1.71 0.64 5.17
CA THR A 88 -2.53 1.76 5.65
C THR A 88 -3.91 1.74 5.00
N ASN A 89 -3.97 1.44 3.69
CA ASN A 89 -5.25 1.25 3.02
C ASN A 89 -6.01 0.08 3.62
N ASP A 90 -5.39 -1.10 3.74
CA ASP A 90 -6.04 -2.29 4.33
C ASP A 90 -6.55 -2.04 5.75
N THR A 91 -5.84 -1.21 6.53
CA THR A 91 -6.27 -0.82 7.88
C THR A 91 -7.50 0.08 7.85
N LEU A 92 -7.47 1.13 7.01
CA LEU A 92 -8.51 2.16 6.98
C LEU A 92 -9.72 1.76 6.12
N SER A 93 -9.58 0.77 5.23
CA SER A 93 -10.68 0.20 4.45
C SER A 93 -11.33 -1.00 5.12
N PHE A 94 -10.69 -1.65 6.10
CA PHE A 94 -11.23 -2.86 6.71
C PHE A 94 -12.68 -2.72 7.22
N TYR A 95 -13.03 -1.56 7.78
CA TYR A 95 -14.40 -1.30 8.25
C TYR A 95 -15.42 -1.37 7.11
N LYS A 96 -15.22 -0.62 6.01
CA LYS A 96 -16.14 -0.65 4.87
C LYS A 96 -16.22 -2.04 4.24
N GLU A 97 -15.09 -2.74 4.14
CA GLU A 97 -15.00 -4.10 3.59
C GLU A 97 -15.82 -5.09 4.42
N SER A 98 -15.71 -4.99 5.75
CA SER A 98 -16.48 -5.83 6.67
C SER A 98 -17.98 -5.56 6.55
N MET A 99 -18.36 -4.29 6.45
CA MET A 99 -19.77 -3.91 6.32
C MET A 99 -20.38 -4.31 4.98
N ASP A 100 -19.56 -4.36 3.92
CA ASP A 100 -19.96 -4.79 2.58
C ASP A 100 -19.89 -6.32 2.40
N ASN A 101 -19.48 -7.06 3.44
CA ASN A 101 -19.21 -8.50 3.42
C ASN A 101 -18.23 -8.89 2.30
N GLU A 102 -17.24 -8.04 2.04
CA GLU A 102 -16.17 -8.33 1.08
C GLU A 102 -15.33 -9.50 1.61
N GLU A 103 -15.34 -10.61 0.88
CA GLU A 103 -14.47 -11.75 1.13
C GLU A 103 -13.14 -11.60 0.38
N GLY A 104 -12.07 -12.23 0.88
CA GLY A 104 -10.80 -12.28 0.17
C GLY A 104 -9.95 -11.00 0.24
N ASN A 105 -10.28 -10.03 1.09
CA ASN A 105 -9.39 -8.90 1.39
C ASN A 105 -8.10 -9.35 2.10
N TYR A 106 -7.09 -8.48 2.15
CA TYR A 106 -5.78 -8.84 2.70
C TYR A 106 -5.83 -9.30 4.17
N VAL A 107 -6.58 -8.60 5.02
CA VAL A 107 -6.71 -8.93 6.45
C VAL A 107 -7.38 -10.29 6.64
N THR A 108 -8.46 -10.57 5.90
CA THR A 108 -9.17 -11.85 5.95
C THR A 108 -8.30 -13.00 5.43
N ASN A 109 -7.63 -12.82 4.28
CA ASN A 109 -6.71 -13.83 3.75
C ASN A 109 -5.57 -14.12 4.71
N ARG A 110 -4.96 -13.09 5.30
CA ARG A 110 -3.89 -13.23 6.28
C ARG A 110 -4.38 -13.87 7.58
N SER A 111 -5.60 -13.56 8.01
CA SER A 111 -6.27 -14.19 9.15
C SER A 111 -6.43 -15.70 8.96
N LEU A 112 -6.90 -16.14 7.79
CA LEU A 112 -7.06 -17.56 7.46
C LEU A 112 -5.72 -18.30 7.42
N VAL A 113 -4.73 -17.74 6.74
CA VAL A 113 -3.39 -18.33 6.62
C VAL A 113 -2.70 -18.45 7.98
N HIS A 114 -2.79 -17.43 8.83
CA HIS A 114 -2.13 -17.41 10.15
C HIS A 114 -2.96 -18.07 11.26
N GLY A 115 -4.22 -18.42 11.02
CA GLY A 115 -5.11 -18.94 12.05
C GLY A 115 -5.38 -17.96 13.19
N LYS A 116 -5.40 -16.65 12.89
CA LYS A 116 -5.60 -15.57 13.88
C LYS A 116 -6.95 -14.88 13.66
N PRO A 117 -7.64 -14.38 14.71
CA PRO A 117 -8.85 -13.58 14.53
C PRO A 117 -8.58 -12.32 13.67
N PRO A 118 -9.50 -11.89 12.77
CA PRO A 118 -9.28 -10.73 11.90
C PRO A 118 -8.87 -9.46 12.64
N ILE A 119 -9.49 -9.17 13.80
CA ILE A 119 -9.16 -7.99 14.60
C ILE A 119 -7.71 -7.99 15.13
N ARG A 120 -7.13 -9.17 15.41
CA ARG A 120 -5.73 -9.30 15.80
C ARG A 120 -4.82 -9.04 14.61
N VAL A 121 -5.18 -9.56 13.43
CA VAL A 121 -4.43 -9.31 12.20
C VAL A 121 -4.50 -7.84 11.80
N LEU A 122 -5.66 -7.20 11.90
CA LEU A 122 -5.82 -5.76 11.64
C LEU A 122 -4.86 -4.93 12.50
N SER A 123 -4.76 -5.24 13.80
CA SER A 123 -3.80 -4.58 14.70
C SER A 123 -2.35 -4.77 14.25
N GLU A 124 -1.97 -6.00 13.86
CA GLU A 124 -0.62 -6.29 13.36
C GLU A 124 -0.32 -5.52 12.06
N VAL A 125 -1.30 -5.44 11.16
CA VAL A 125 -1.21 -4.70 9.89
C VAL A 125 -1.02 -3.20 10.15
N ALA A 126 -1.76 -2.63 11.10
CA ALA A 126 -1.62 -1.23 11.49
C ALA A 126 -0.23 -0.94 12.11
N ASP A 127 0.26 -1.82 12.99
CA ASP A 127 1.59 -1.72 13.59
C ASP A 127 2.70 -1.80 12.51
N GLU A 128 2.56 -2.69 11.54
CA GLU A 128 3.48 -2.84 10.42
C GLU A 128 3.47 -1.61 9.50
N ALA A 129 2.29 -1.04 9.22
CA ALA A 129 2.16 0.21 8.47
C ALA A 129 2.89 1.36 9.18
N TYR A 130 2.70 1.50 10.49
CA TYR A 130 3.39 2.51 11.30
C TYR A 130 4.92 2.28 11.34
N ALA A 131 5.36 1.02 11.45
CA ALA A 131 6.77 0.68 11.41
C ALA A 131 7.40 1.03 10.04
N ALA A 132 6.69 0.77 8.93
CA ALA A 132 7.10 1.16 7.59
C ALA A 132 7.22 2.68 7.47
N TYR A 133 6.20 3.43 7.91
CA TYR A 133 6.26 4.90 7.97
C TYR A 133 7.48 5.40 8.73
N SER A 134 7.79 4.79 9.87
CA SER A 134 8.93 5.18 10.71
C SER A 134 10.27 4.93 10.00
N ARG A 135 10.41 3.79 9.31
CA ARG A 135 11.60 3.46 8.50
C ARG A 135 11.78 4.41 7.33
N VAL A 136 10.71 4.69 6.56
CA VAL A 136 10.75 5.66 5.44
C VAL A 136 11.17 7.04 5.95
N SER A 137 10.50 7.52 7.00
CA SER A 137 10.78 8.83 7.58
C SER A 137 12.22 8.96 8.06
N LYS A 138 12.77 7.91 8.67
CA LYS A 138 14.17 7.87 9.09
C LYS A 138 15.11 7.83 7.88
N SER A 139 14.87 6.95 6.91
CA SER A 139 15.68 6.78 5.70
C SER A 139 15.78 8.08 4.89
N LEU A 140 14.65 8.76 4.66
CA LEU A 140 14.64 10.02 3.90
C LEU A 140 15.29 11.17 4.66
N LYS A 141 15.26 11.18 6.00
CA LYS A 141 16.02 12.16 6.81
C LYS A 141 17.52 11.93 6.78
N THR A 142 17.97 10.67 6.71
CA THR A 142 19.40 10.34 6.80
C THR A 142 20.10 10.29 5.45
N GLN A 143 19.42 9.78 4.42
CA GLN A 143 19.99 9.55 3.09
C GLN A 143 19.33 10.38 1.99
N GLY A 144 18.14 10.91 2.24
CA GLY A 144 17.39 11.74 1.30
C GLY A 144 17.78 13.22 1.36
N THR A 145 17.00 14.04 0.66
CA THR A 145 17.07 15.50 0.77
C THR A 145 15.93 16.02 1.66
N PRO A 146 16.04 17.25 2.22
CA PRO A 146 14.93 17.87 2.96
C PRO A 146 13.63 17.90 2.15
N GLU A 147 13.73 18.10 0.83
CA GLU A 147 12.59 18.08 -0.08
C GLU A 147 12.00 16.68 -0.20
N ALA A 148 12.83 15.62 -0.30
CA ALA A 148 12.35 14.23 -0.37
C ALA A 148 11.56 13.85 0.89
N TYR A 149 12.08 14.23 2.05
CA TYR A 149 11.36 14.05 3.30
C TYR A 149 10.06 14.87 3.33
N LYS A 150 10.08 16.12 2.86
CA LYS A 150 8.86 16.96 2.78
C LYS A 150 7.80 16.38 1.85
N ALA A 151 8.20 15.86 0.68
CA ALA A 151 7.29 15.21 -0.27
C ALA A 151 6.64 13.97 0.36
N TRP A 152 7.43 13.15 1.05
CA TRP A 152 6.92 12.02 1.82
C TRP A 152 5.90 12.43 2.88
N MET A 153 6.21 13.41 3.73
CA MET A 153 5.26 13.87 4.76
C MET A 153 4.00 14.48 4.17
N THR A 154 4.12 15.18 3.05
CA THR A 154 2.97 15.72 2.31
C THR A 154 2.07 14.59 1.81
N PHE A 155 2.66 13.54 1.25
CA PHE A 155 1.93 12.34 0.83
C PHE A 155 1.24 11.66 2.01
N VAL A 156 1.95 11.40 3.12
CA VAL A 156 1.37 10.74 4.32
C VAL A 156 0.16 11.51 4.83
N HIS A 157 0.28 12.83 5.04
CA HIS A 157 -0.84 13.64 5.51
C HIS A 157 -2.01 13.63 4.53
N GLY A 158 -1.74 13.77 3.24
CA GLY A 158 -2.78 13.74 2.21
C GLY A 158 -3.48 12.37 2.14
N TYR A 159 -2.72 11.28 2.21
CA TYR A 159 -3.24 9.92 2.12
C TYR A 159 -4.12 9.56 3.31
N ILE A 160 -3.70 9.89 4.54
CA ILE A 160 -4.51 9.71 5.74
C ILE A 160 -5.75 10.61 5.68
N THR A 161 -5.59 11.90 5.34
CA THR A 161 -6.71 12.84 5.20
C THR A 161 -7.75 12.34 4.19
N PHE A 162 -7.30 11.82 3.05
CA PHE A 162 -8.17 11.23 2.04
C PHE A 162 -9.01 10.09 2.62
N HIS A 163 -8.42 9.16 3.37
CA HIS A 163 -9.17 8.04 3.95
C HIS A 163 -10.20 8.50 5.00
N VAL A 164 -9.82 9.41 5.91
CA VAL A 164 -10.70 9.84 7.01
C VAL A 164 -11.78 10.84 6.60
N THR A 165 -11.68 11.46 5.41
CA THR A 165 -12.66 12.45 4.94
C THR A 165 -13.55 11.96 3.81
N GLN A 166 -13.18 10.87 3.12
CA GLN A 166 -14.00 10.31 2.06
C GLN A 166 -15.03 9.33 2.62
N GLY A 167 -16.31 9.63 2.41
CA GLY A 167 -17.43 8.77 2.85
C GLY A 167 -17.39 7.34 2.29
N ARG A 168 -16.56 7.06 1.27
CA ARG A 168 -16.27 5.70 0.80
C ARG A 168 -15.81 4.77 1.93
N TYR A 169 -15.04 5.29 2.90
CA TYR A 169 -14.44 4.47 3.96
C TYR A 169 -15.32 4.35 5.20
N ARG A 170 -16.37 5.16 5.30
CA ARG A 170 -17.37 5.10 6.38
C ARG A 170 -16.77 5.24 7.78
N LEU A 171 -15.61 5.90 7.90
CA LEU A 171 -14.91 6.04 9.18
C LEU A 171 -15.64 6.99 10.13
N GLU A 172 -16.48 7.87 9.61
CA GLU A 172 -17.40 8.69 10.39
C GLU A 172 -18.43 7.86 11.19
N GLU A 173 -18.74 6.64 10.75
CA GLU A 173 -19.68 5.74 11.44
C GLU A 173 -19.09 5.15 12.72
N LEU A 174 -17.75 5.17 12.85
CA LEU A 174 -17.04 4.60 13.99
C LEU A 174 -17.07 5.50 15.24
N ASN A 175 -17.48 6.77 15.12
CA ASN A 175 -17.53 7.75 16.23
C ASN A 175 -16.21 7.83 17.03
N ILE A 176 -15.07 7.76 16.34
CA ILE A 176 -13.70 7.88 16.89
C ILE A 176 -13.12 9.28 16.76
#